data_AF-A0A950JE77-F1
#
_entry.id   AF-A0A950JE77-F1
#
_cell.length_a   1.000
_cell.length_b   1.000
_cell.length_c   1.000
_cell.angle_alpha   90.00
_cell.angle_beta   90.00
_cell.angle_gamma   90.00
#
_symmetry.space_group_name_H-M   'P 1'
#
loop_
_entity.id
_entity.type
_entity.pdbx_description
1 polymer ?
#
loop_
_entity_poly.entity_id
_entity_poly.type
_entity_poly.pdbx_seq_one_letter_code
_entity_poly.pdbx_strand_id
1 'polypeptide(L)'
;MPLLSVLWGLALLAAIATSFISAGGTSYRLARNAVDAIEVDVAAEAAVNRVVLGLLDLNAQTQWRTDGVPRLFDFEGTRMQVRVQDELGRIDLNNADGTLLIGLFQSVGLDPQAASALTDKILDWRDSSTLKRLNGAKDPEYRDAGLPYRPRNGPFQSVDELKLVMGMTPELFRRVEPALTVYSGRPSFDPQLAPPEALRALPNMNAQNVAALVASRNAQPAVAALPPIGRAFAIRIDIERPTGVQHRDAVVRVTDHPQQIFWLLSWKDR
;
A
#
# COMPACT_ATOMS: atom_id res chain seq x y z
N MET A 1 -51.47 -46.34 11.73
CA MET A 1 -51.21 -45.61 10.47
C MET A 1 -51.32 -44.08 10.55
N PRO A 2 -52.30 -43.43 11.22
CA PRO A 2 -52.47 -41.96 11.15
C PRO A 2 -51.36 -41.15 11.88
N LEU A 3 -50.76 -41.69 12.94
CA LEU A 3 -49.66 -41.05 13.67
C LEU A 3 -48.37 -40.93 12.84
N LEU A 4 -48.06 -41.94 12.02
CA LEU A 4 -46.86 -41.95 11.19
C LEU A 4 -46.94 -40.90 10.08
N SER A 5 -48.10 -40.75 9.43
CA SER A 5 -48.33 -39.70 8.42
C SER A 5 -48.22 -38.29 8.99
N VAL A 6 -48.69 -38.06 10.21
CA VAL A 6 -48.57 -36.74 10.88
C VAL A 6 -47.11 -36.44 11.22
N LEU A 7 -46.36 -37.41 11.73
CA LEU A 7 -44.93 -37.25 12.00
C LEU A 7 -44.13 -36.93 10.74
N TRP A 8 -44.38 -37.63 9.63
CA TRP A 8 -43.72 -37.35 8.35
C TRP A 8 -44.12 -35.98 7.79
N GLY A 9 -45.39 -35.57 7.93
CA GLY A 9 -45.85 -34.24 7.54
C GLY A 9 -45.17 -33.12 8.34
N LEU A 10 -45.04 -33.29 9.66
CA LEU A 10 -44.34 -32.36 10.54
C LEU A 10 -42.83 -32.30 10.23
N ALA A 11 -42.18 -33.44 9.99
CA ALA A 11 -40.78 -33.50 9.61
C ALA A 11 -40.51 -32.77 8.29
N LEU A 12 -41.39 -32.95 7.29
CA LEU A 12 -41.32 -32.24 6.02
C LEU A 12 -41.51 -30.73 6.18
N LEU A 13 -42.52 -30.32 6.96
CA LEU A 13 -42.76 -28.90 7.26
C LEU A 13 -41.57 -28.26 7.99
N ALA A 14 -40.99 -28.95 8.96
CA ALA A 14 -39.80 -28.49 9.67
C ALA A 14 -38.62 -28.33 8.71
N ALA A 15 -38.37 -29.32 7.83
CA ALA A 15 -37.29 -29.25 6.85
C ALA A 15 -37.46 -28.08 5.88
N ILE A 16 -38.68 -27.84 5.39
CA ILE A 16 -39.00 -26.69 4.50
C ILE A 16 -38.79 -25.37 5.26
N ALA A 17 -39.28 -25.26 6.49
CA ALA A 17 -39.12 -24.05 7.30
C ALA A 17 -37.65 -23.75 7.59
N THR A 18 -36.84 -24.75 7.96
CA THR A 18 -35.39 -24.60 8.16
C THR A 18 -34.69 -24.17 6.88
N SER A 19 -35.04 -24.77 5.73
CA SER A 19 -34.50 -24.37 4.43
C SER A 19 -34.82 -22.91 4.13
N PHE A 20 -36.05 -22.47 4.36
CA PHE A 20 -36.49 -21.10 4.10
C PHE A 20 -35.81 -20.07 5.01
N ILE A 21 -35.67 -20.38 6.31
CA ILE A 21 -34.96 -19.54 7.28
C ILE A 21 -33.47 -19.43 6.92
N SER A 22 -32.84 -20.54 6.53
CA SER A 22 -31.42 -20.54 6.14
C SER A 22 -31.16 -19.74 4.85
N ALA A 23 -32.05 -19.87 3.86
CA ALA A 23 -31.99 -19.11 2.61
C ALA A 23 -32.22 -17.61 2.86
N GLY A 24 -33.27 -17.23 3.62
CA GLY A 24 -33.55 -15.84 3.99
C GLY A 24 -32.40 -15.20 4.78
N GLY A 25 -31.83 -15.93 5.75
CA GLY A 25 -30.68 -15.48 6.52
C GLY A 25 -29.41 -15.29 5.67
N THR A 26 -29.26 -16.04 4.58
CA THR A 26 -28.12 -15.88 3.66
C THR A 26 -28.31 -14.65 2.77
N SER A 27 -29.49 -14.47 2.16
CA SER A 27 -29.80 -13.30 1.35
C SER A 27 -29.72 -11.99 2.15
N TYR A 28 -30.19 -12.00 3.41
CA TYR A 28 -30.07 -10.85 4.29
C TYR A 28 -28.61 -10.50 4.61
N ARG A 29 -27.77 -11.51 4.94
CA ARG A 29 -26.34 -11.31 5.21
C ARG A 29 -25.60 -10.78 3.97
N LEU A 30 -25.91 -11.29 2.78
CA LEU A 30 -25.34 -10.81 1.53
C LEU A 30 -25.71 -9.34 1.26
N ALA A 31 -26.99 -8.99 1.39
CA ALA A 31 -27.44 -7.61 1.21
C ALA A 31 -26.78 -6.66 2.23
N ARG A 32 -26.66 -7.09 3.48
CA ARG A 32 -26.01 -6.29 4.53
C ARG A 32 -24.52 -6.11 4.29
N ASN A 33 -23.81 -7.17 3.91
CA ASN A 33 -22.39 -7.09 3.55
C ASN A 33 -22.16 -6.14 2.36
N ALA A 34 -23.06 -6.11 1.38
CA ALA A 34 -22.97 -5.20 0.25
C ALA A 34 -23.14 -3.73 0.67
N VAL A 35 -24.10 -3.44 1.55
CA VAL A 35 -24.28 -2.09 2.12
C VAL A 35 -23.06 -1.70 2.96
N ASP A 36 -22.58 -2.60 3.81
CA ASP A 36 -21.39 -2.37 4.65
C ASP A 36 -20.14 -2.06 3.79
N ALA A 37 -19.97 -2.74 2.66
CA ALA A 37 -18.87 -2.49 1.73
C ALA A 37 -18.95 -1.09 1.10
N ILE A 38 -20.14 -0.65 0.69
CA ILE A 38 -20.35 0.69 0.13
C ILE A 38 -20.04 1.77 1.17
N GLU A 39 -20.49 1.59 2.42
CA GLU A 39 -20.18 2.54 3.50
C GLU A 39 -18.67 2.68 3.74
N VAL A 40 -17.93 1.56 3.67
CA VAL A 40 -16.46 1.56 3.80
C VAL A 40 -15.81 2.33 2.65
N ASP A 41 -16.27 2.14 1.41
CA ASP A 41 -15.71 2.83 0.26
C ASP A 41 -16.01 4.34 0.31
N VAL A 42 -17.24 4.73 0.67
CA VAL A 42 -17.61 6.15 0.84
C VAL A 42 -16.80 6.80 1.95
N ALA A 43 -16.62 6.11 3.09
CA ALA A 43 -15.80 6.62 4.19
C ALA A 43 -14.33 6.79 3.77
N ALA A 44 -13.79 5.86 2.99
CA ALA A 44 -12.43 5.94 2.47
C ALA A 44 -12.26 7.09 1.47
N GLU A 45 -13.21 7.28 0.55
CA GLU A 45 -13.21 8.40 -0.39
C GLU A 45 -13.29 9.75 0.35
N ALA A 46 -14.15 9.84 1.37
CA ALA A 46 -14.25 11.03 2.22
C ALA A 46 -12.92 11.33 2.92
N ALA A 47 -12.23 10.30 3.44
CA ALA A 47 -10.92 10.45 4.05
C ALA A 47 -9.86 10.94 3.05
N VAL A 48 -9.81 10.39 1.83
CA VAL A 48 -8.89 10.86 0.78
C VAL A 48 -9.14 12.34 0.46
N ASN A 49 -10.39 12.73 0.22
CA ASN A 49 -10.74 14.11 -0.05
C ASN A 49 -10.36 15.04 1.11
N ARG A 50 -10.65 14.63 2.35
CA ARG A 50 -10.31 15.42 3.55
C ARG A 50 -8.81 15.59 3.72
N VAL A 51 -8.03 14.54 3.44
CA VAL A 51 -6.56 14.59 3.44
C VAL A 51 -6.08 15.57 2.40
N VAL A 52 -6.56 15.48 1.15
CA VAL A 52 -6.13 16.37 0.06
C VAL A 52 -6.42 17.84 0.42
N LEU A 53 -7.63 18.16 0.89
CA LEU A 53 -7.95 19.51 1.36
C LEU A 53 -7.02 19.96 2.49
N GLY A 54 -6.68 19.03 3.38
CA GLY A 54 -5.74 19.26 4.46
C GLY A 54 -4.28 19.42 4.02
N LEU A 55 -3.86 18.86 2.89
CA LEU A 55 -2.53 19.09 2.31
C LEU A 55 -2.42 20.47 1.65
N LEU A 56 -3.54 20.98 1.13
CA LEU A 56 -3.67 22.30 0.52
C LEU A 56 -3.85 23.43 1.55
N ASP A 57 -4.11 23.09 2.81
CA ASP A 57 -4.27 24.06 3.89
C ASP A 57 -2.94 24.80 4.17
N LEU A 58 -3.03 26.11 4.31
CA LEU A 58 -1.89 26.99 4.60
C LEU A 58 -1.67 27.19 6.11
N ASN A 59 -2.59 26.72 6.95
CA ASN A 59 -2.45 26.80 8.39
C ASN A 59 -1.72 25.56 8.92
N ALA A 60 -0.54 25.77 9.50
CA ALA A 60 0.32 24.71 10.05
C ALA A 60 -0.37 23.79 11.07
N GLN A 61 -1.37 24.31 11.80
CA GLN A 61 -2.08 23.56 12.86
C GLN A 61 -3.12 22.61 12.29
N THR A 62 -3.68 22.93 11.12
CA THR A 62 -4.75 22.16 10.46
C THR A 62 -4.24 21.42 9.22
N GLN A 63 -3.05 21.79 8.72
CA GLN A 63 -2.39 21.10 7.63
C GLN A 63 -2.04 19.66 8.02
N TRP A 64 -2.34 18.73 7.11
CA TRP A 64 -1.97 17.33 7.31
C TRP A 64 -0.46 17.16 7.24
N ARG A 65 0.09 16.40 8.19
CA ARG A 65 1.50 15.99 8.10
C ARG A 65 1.58 14.70 7.30
N THR A 66 2.69 14.55 6.60
CA THR A 66 2.94 13.50 5.60
C THR A 66 4.04 12.54 6.07
N ASP A 67 4.14 12.36 7.39
CA ASP A 67 5.17 11.63 8.12
C ASP A 67 4.85 10.14 8.32
N GLY A 68 3.75 9.65 7.74
CA GLY A 68 3.31 8.26 7.85
C GLY A 68 2.71 7.88 9.22
N VAL A 69 2.58 8.84 10.15
CA VAL A 69 2.03 8.59 11.50
C VAL A 69 0.50 8.50 11.44
N PRO A 70 -0.13 7.47 12.04
CA PRO A 70 -1.58 7.30 12.01
C PRO A 70 -2.28 8.39 12.82
N ARG A 71 -3.37 8.90 12.25
CA ARG A 71 -4.25 9.89 12.88
C ARG A 71 -5.68 9.43 12.84
N LEU A 72 -6.37 9.63 13.96
CA LEU A 72 -7.79 9.35 14.04
C LEU A 72 -8.57 10.36 13.21
N PHE A 73 -9.49 9.85 12.41
CA PHE A 73 -10.45 10.61 11.63
C PHE A 73 -11.82 9.98 11.83
N ASP A 74 -12.84 10.82 11.98
CA ASP A 74 -14.23 10.40 12.11
C ASP A 74 -15.03 11.03 10.98
N PHE A 75 -15.83 10.22 10.30
CA PHE A 75 -16.74 10.66 9.26
C PHE A 75 -18.10 9.98 9.45
N GLU A 76 -19.13 10.78 9.75
CA GLU A 76 -20.50 10.30 10.01
C GLU A 76 -20.57 9.15 11.03
N GLY A 77 -19.73 9.19 12.07
CA GLY A 77 -19.66 8.15 13.11
C GLY A 77 -18.83 6.92 12.74
N THR A 78 -18.25 6.89 11.55
CA THR A 78 -17.26 5.88 11.14
C THR A 78 -15.86 6.34 11.55
N ARG A 79 -15.26 5.64 12.52
CA ARG A 79 -13.89 5.90 12.96
C ARG A 79 -12.89 5.20 12.05
N MET A 80 -11.83 5.91 11.71
CA MET A 80 -10.74 5.38 10.91
C MET A 80 -9.39 5.96 11.33
N GLN A 81 -8.33 5.20 11.08
CA GLN A 81 -6.96 5.68 11.20
C GLN A 81 -6.42 5.96 9.81
N VAL A 82 -5.99 7.20 9.59
CA VAL A 82 -5.44 7.65 8.32
C VAL A 82 -3.95 7.93 8.49
N ARG A 83 -3.14 7.31 7.62
CA ARG A 83 -1.70 7.56 7.50
C ARG A 83 -1.43 8.19 6.16
N VAL A 84 -0.72 9.31 6.15
CA VAL A 84 -0.32 10.00 4.91
C VAL A 84 1.19 9.98 4.83
N GLN A 85 1.71 9.42 3.75
CA GLN A 85 3.14 9.32 3.49
C GLN A 85 3.45 10.06 2.19
N ASP A 86 4.41 10.98 2.25
CA ASP A 86 4.93 11.62 1.03
C ASP A 86 5.76 10.64 0.21
N GLU A 87 5.48 10.55 -1.09
CA GLU A 87 6.22 9.67 -2.00
C GLU A 87 7.67 10.12 -2.21
N LEU A 88 7.97 11.41 -2.00
CA LEU A 88 9.35 11.91 -2.04
C LEU A 88 10.20 11.33 -0.90
N GLY A 89 9.60 10.81 0.17
CA GLY A 89 10.30 10.10 1.23
C GLY A 89 10.60 8.63 0.91
N ARG A 90 10.07 8.08 -0.19
CA ARG A 90 10.21 6.66 -0.54
C ARG A 90 11.15 6.44 -1.73
N ILE A 91 11.77 5.27 -1.77
CA ILE A 91 12.71 4.84 -2.80
C ILE A 91 11.91 4.48 -4.06
N ASP A 92 12.18 5.17 -5.17
CA ASP A 92 11.50 4.92 -6.44
C ASP A 92 12.09 3.71 -7.17
N LEU A 93 11.31 2.64 -7.34
CA LEU A 93 11.73 1.45 -8.07
C LEU A 93 12.11 1.70 -9.53
N ASN A 94 11.66 2.80 -10.15
CA ASN A 94 11.99 3.13 -11.53
C ASN A 94 13.25 3.98 -11.65
N ASN A 95 13.55 4.80 -10.65
CA ASN A 95 14.61 5.81 -10.73
C ASN A 95 15.77 5.57 -9.77
N ALA A 96 15.58 4.82 -8.68
CA ALA A 96 16.57 4.62 -7.63
C ALA A 96 17.88 4.03 -8.16
N ASP A 97 19.00 4.50 -7.63
CA ASP A 97 20.33 3.92 -7.90
C ASP A 97 20.42 2.50 -7.34
N GLY A 98 21.19 1.64 -8.00
CA GLY A 98 21.46 0.27 -7.57
C GLY A 98 22.10 0.21 -6.18
N THR A 99 22.98 1.15 -5.85
CA THR A 99 23.60 1.25 -4.52
C THR A 99 22.55 1.39 -3.41
N LEU A 100 21.50 2.18 -3.66
CA LEU A 100 20.44 2.42 -2.70
C LEU A 100 19.55 1.19 -2.50
N LEU A 101 19.25 0.47 -3.59
CA LEU A 101 18.51 -0.79 -3.54
C LEU A 101 19.31 -1.87 -2.79
N ILE A 102 20.62 -1.96 -3.01
CA ILE A 102 21.51 -2.86 -2.26
C ILE A 102 21.43 -2.55 -0.76
N GLY A 103 21.56 -1.28 -0.38
CA GLY A 103 21.45 -0.86 1.02
C GLY A 103 20.11 -1.24 1.64
N LEU A 104 19.00 -1.08 0.91
CA LEU A 104 17.67 -1.50 1.35
C LEU A 104 17.61 -3.00 1.61
N PHE A 105 18.09 -3.84 0.69
CA PHE A 105 18.08 -5.30 0.85
C PHE A 105 19.00 -5.79 1.96
N GLN A 106 20.17 -5.16 2.13
CA GLN A 106 21.06 -5.45 3.25
C GLN A 106 20.42 -5.08 4.59
N SER A 107 19.65 -3.99 4.64
CA SER A 107 18.95 -3.59 5.86
C SER A 107 17.91 -4.60 6.34
N VAL A 108 17.43 -5.44 5.42
CA VAL A 108 16.50 -6.54 5.70
C VAL A 108 17.23 -7.90 5.78
N GLY A 109 18.56 -7.90 5.90
CA GLY A 109 19.35 -9.08 6.26
C GLY A 109 19.79 -9.94 5.07
N LEU A 110 19.73 -9.44 3.83
CA LEU A 110 20.45 -10.08 2.73
C LEU A 110 21.94 -9.82 2.88
N ASP A 111 22.77 -10.82 2.59
CA ASP A 111 24.20 -10.62 2.48
C ASP A 111 24.51 -9.71 1.25
N PRO A 112 25.73 -9.12 1.18
CA PRO A 112 26.08 -8.21 0.10
C PRO A 112 25.96 -8.80 -1.31
N GLN A 113 26.25 -10.09 -1.48
CA GLN A 113 26.20 -10.74 -2.78
C GLN A 113 24.75 -11.00 -3.21
N ALA A 114 23.91 -11.49 -2.29
CA ALA A 114 22.48 -11.70 -2.52
C ALA A 114 21.76 -10.37 -2.80
N ALA A 115 22.07 -9.31 -2.05
CA ALA A 115 21.50 -7.97 -2.26
C ALA A 115 21.89 -7.39 -3.63
N SER A 116 23.15 -7.53 -4.03
CA SER A 116 23.62 -7.13 -5.36
C SER A 116 22.94 -7.94 -6.46
N ALA A 117 22.86 -9.26 -6.32
CA ALA A 117 22.23 -10.12 -7.32
C ALA A 117 20.74 -9.84 -7.50
N LEU A 118 20.01 -9.60 -6.41
CA LEU A 118 18.60 -9.23 -6.49
C LEU A 118 18.42 -7.84 -7.11
N THR A 119 19.29 -6.90 -6.78
CA THR A 119 19.29 -5.56 -7.38
C THR A 119 19.51 -5.63 -8.89
N ASP A 120 20.47 -6.42 -9.38
CA ASP A 120 20.69 -6.60 -10.82
C ASP A 120 19.43 -7.08 -11.55
N LYS A 121 18.66 -7.99 -10.95
CA LYS A 121 17.40 -8.51 -11.51
C LYS A 121 16.29 -7.45 -11.52
N ILE A 122 16.23 -6.59 -10.50
CA ILE A 122 15.29 -5.45 -10.46
C ILE A 122 15.65 -4.43 -11.53
N LEU A 123 16.94 -4.13 -11.69
CA LEU A 123 17.41 -3.22 -12.73
C LEU A 123 17.13 -3.79 -14.12
N ASP A 124 17.37 -5.08 -14.35
CA ASP A 124 17.03 -5.74 -15.61
C ASP A 124 15.52 -5.81 -15.87
N TRP A 125 14.69 -5.93 -14.82
CA TRP A 125 13.23 -5.90 -14.94
C TRP A 125 12.73 -4.57 -15.53
N ARG A 126 13.26 -3.44 -15.03
CA ARG A 126 12.84 -2.10 -15.43
C ARG A 126 13.51 -1.54 -16.69
N ASP A 127 14.52 -2.25 -17.19
CA ASP A 127 15.34 -1.85 -18.33
C ASP A 127 14.86 -2.51 -19.63
N SER A 128 14.56 -1.71 -20.64
CA SER A 128 14.09 -2.18 -21.96
C SER A 128 15.20 -2.73 -22.85
N SER A 129 16.46 -2.58 -22.44
CA SER A 129 17.60 -3.16 -23.14
C SER A 129 17.55 -4.69 -23.14
N THR A 130 18.13 -5.29 -24.19
CA THR A 130 18.38 -6.73 -24.28
C THR A 130 19.64 -7.15 -23.52
N LEU A 131 20.47 -6.19 -23.10
CA LEU A 131 21.67 -6.47 -22.31
C LEU A 131 21.28 -6.90 -20.90
N LYS A 132 21.95 -7.95 -20.41
CA LYS A 132 21.78 -8.50 -19.07
C LYS A 132 22.93 -8.03 -18.16
N ARG A 133 22.62 -7.67 -16.92
CA ARG A 133 23.63 -7.43 -15.88
C ARG A 133 24.27 -8.75 -15.43
N LEU A 134 25.37 -8.67 -14.68
CA LEU A 134 26.15 -9.84 -14.26
C LEU A 134 25.29 -10.93 -13.60
N ASN A 135 24.45 -10.53 -12.64
CA ASN A 135 23.53 -11.43 -11.93
C ASN A 135 22.06 -11.16 -12.29
N GLY A 136 21.83 -10.41 -13.37
CA GLY A 136 20.51 -10.00 -13.82
C GLY A 136 19.71 -11.13 -14.45
N ALA A 137 18.48 -10.83 -14.87
CA ALA A 137 17.58 -11.80 -15.46
C ALA A 137 16.69 -11.14 -16.52
N LYS A 138 16.71 -11.69 -17.74
CA LYS A 138 15.88 -11.31 -18.89
C LYS A 138 14.99 -12.49 -19.29
N ASP A 139 14.26 -12.37 -20.39
CA ASP A 139 13.37 -13.41 -20.92
C ASP A 139 13.94 -14.85 -20.87
N PRO A 140 15.22 -15.10 -21.24
CA PRO A 140 15.78 -16.45 -21.16
C PRO A 140 15.83 -17.00 -19.73
N GLU A 141 16.32 -16.21 -18.77
CA GLU A 141 16.45 -16.67 -17.38
C GLU A 141 15.08 -17.00 -16.77
N TYR A 142 14.06 -16.18 -17.02
CA TYR A 142 12.70 -16.45 -16.50
C TYR A 142 12.13 -17.74 -17.09
N ARG A 143 12.35 -17.99 -18.38
CA ARG A 143 11.93 -19.23 -19.04
C ARG A 143 12.69 -20.44 -18.50
N ASP A 144 14.00 -20.33 -18.34
CA ASP A 144 14.85 -21.42 -17.85
C ASP A 144 14.54 -21.76 -16.38
N ALA A 145 14.08 -20.77 -15.60
CA ALA A 145 13.53 -20.95 -14.25
C ALA A 145 12.11 -21.54 -14.24
N GLY A 146 11.50 -21.81 -15.41
CA GLY A 146 10.16 -22.37 -15.53
C GLY A 146 9.03 -21.42 -15.13
N LEU A 147 9.29 -20.11 -15.08
CA LEU A 147 8.28 -19.11 -14.73
C LEU A 147 7.33 -18.90 -15.92
N PRO A 148 6.00 -18.86 -15.70
CA PRO A 148 5.02 -18.74 -16.79
C PRO A 148 4.88 -17.31 -17.34
N TYR A 149 5.78 -16.41 -16.93
CA TYR A 149 5.77 -15.00 -17.26
C TYR A 149 7.19 -14.51 -17.58
N ARG A 150 7.27 -13.30 -18.11
CA ARG A 150 8.52 -12.66 -18.52
C ARG A 150 8.74 -11.38 -17.71
N PRO A 151 9.98 -10.89 -17.61
CA PRO A 151 10.20 -9.57 -17.04
C PRO A 151 9.50 -8.52 -17.89
N ARG A 152 9.15 -7.40 -17.26
CA ARG A 152 8.45 -6.31 -17.95
C ARG A 152 9.27 -5.70 -19.08
N ASN A 153 10.60 -5.67 -18.93
CA ASN A 153 11.52 -4.97 -19.82
C ASN A 153 11.12 -3.49 -19.98
N GLY A 154 10.76 -2.86 -18.85
CA GLY A 154 10.22 -1.50 -18.80
C GLY A 154 9.76 -1.12 -17.40
N PRO A 155 9.41 0.15 -17.16
CA PRO A 155 9.18 0.68 -15.81
C PRO A 155 8.10 -0.09 -15.06
N PHE A 156 8.32 -0.32 -13.78
CA PHE A 156 7.33 -0.84 -12.83
C PHE A 156 6.08 0.04 -12.87
N GLN A 157 4.91 -0.57 -13.05
CA GLN A 157 3.61 0.15 -12.97
C GLN A 157 3.08 0.18 -11.54
N SER A 158 3.54 -0.73 -10.70
CA SER A 158 3.23 -0.76 -9.28
C SER A 158 4.35 -1.43 -8.49
N VAL A 159 4.40 -1.16 -7.18
CA VAL A 159 5.35 -1.83 -6.28
C VAL A 159 5.11 -3.35 -6.23
N ASP A 160 3.87 -3.82 -6.41
CA ASP A 160 3.51 -5.24 -6.34
C ASP A 160 4.17 -6.10 -7.42
N GLU A 161 4.53 -5.51 -8.56
CA GLU A 161 5.28 -6.22 -9.61
C GLU A 161 6.64 -6.70 -9.13
N LEU A 162 7.18 -6.10 -8.06
CA LEU A 162 8.40 -6.59 -7.44
C LEU A 162 8.28 -8.06 -7.00
N LYS A 163 7.08 -8.54 -6.67
CA LYS A 163 6.82 -9.96 -6.36
C LYS A 163 7.11 -10.90 -7.53
N LEU A 164 7.06 -10.38 -8.76
CA LEU A 164 7.35 -11.15 -9.97
C LEU A 164 8.84 -11.19 -10.29
N VAL A 165 9.66 -10.32 -9.69
CA VAL A 165 11.11 -10.32 -9.91
C VAL A 165 11.70 -11.63 -9.40
N MET A 166 12.45 -12.31 -10.25
CA MET A 166 13.07 -13.58 -9.93
C MET A 166 13.94 -13.50 -8.66
N GLY A 167 13.66 -14.36 -7.68
CA GLY A 167 14.37 -14.38 -6.40
C GLY A 167 13.77 -13.46 -5.33
N MET A 168 12.72 -12.70 -5.63
CA MET A 168 11.92 -12.02 -4.61
C MET A 168 11.05 -13.02 -3.86
N THR A 169 11.11 -13.02 -2.54
CA THR A 169 10.23 -13.84 -1.68
C THR A 169 9.11 -12.98 -1.07
N PRO A 170 7.96 -13.58 -0.70
CA PRO A 170 6.90 -12.84 -0.01
C PRO A 170 7.36 -12.19 1.30
N GLU A 171 8.24 -12.85 2.05
CA GLU A 171 8.82 -12.34 3.30
C GLU A 171 9.70 -11.13 3.05
N LEU A 172 10.55 -11.19 2.03
CA LEU A 172 11.43 -10.08 1.66
C LEU A 172 10.61 -8.90 1.17
N PHE A 173 9.66 -9.14 0.27
CA PHE A 173 8.74 -8.13 -0.25
C PHE A 173 8.04 -7.38 0.90
N ARG A 174 7.43 -8.09 1.85
CA ARG A 174 6.73 -7.47 2.99
C ARG A 174 7.61 -6.54 3.82
N ARG A 175 8.91 -6.80 3.89
CA ARG A 175 9.85 -5.99 4.68
C ARG A 175 10.33 -4.74 3.94
N VAL A 176 10.37 -4.78 2.60
CA VAL A 176 10.84 -3.65 1.78
C VAL A 176 9.71 -2.81 1.20
N GLU A 177 8.50 -3.36 1.01
CA GLU A 177 7.33 -2.68 0.46
C GLU A 177 7.09 -1.29 1.08
N PRO A 178 7.15 -1.09 2.42
CA PRO A 178 6.87 0.22 3.00
C PRO A 178 7.87 1.31 2.58
N ALA A 179 9.10 0.94 2.20
CA ALA A 179 10.14 1.85 1.77
C ALA A 179 10.04 2.28 0.29
N LEU A 180 9.22 1.58 -0.50
CA LEU A 180 9.26 1.64 -1.96
C LEU A 180 8.08 2.42 -2.55
N THR A 181 8.30 3.00 -3.73
CA THR A 181 7.29 3.66 -4.55
C THR A 181 7.61 3.52 -6.04
N VAL A 182 6.67 3.91 -6.90
CA VAL A 182 6.89 4.12 -8.34
C VAL A 182 6.51 5.56 -8.76
N TYR A 183 6.23 6.44 -7.80
CA TYR A 183 5.55 7.72 -8.03
C TYR A 183 6.38 8.96 -7.70
N SER A 184 7.59 8.82 -7.14
CA SER A 184 8.40 9.99 -6.73
C SER A 184 9.14 10.64 -7.90
N GLY A 185 9.51 9.87 -8.92
CA GLY A 185 10.22 10.34 -10.10
C GLY A 185 11.68 10.71 -9.83
N ARG A 186 12.26 10.30 -8.70
CA ARG A 186 13.60 10.73 -8.26
C ARG A 186 14.56 9.55 -8.01
N PRO A 187 15.86 9.72 -8.30
CA PRO A 187 16.87 8.68 -8.03
C PRO A 187 17.22 8.53 -6.54
N SER A 188 16.90 9.54 -5.73
CA SER A 188 17.03 9.54 -4.28
C SER A 188 15.74 10.02 -3.63
N PHE A 189 15.60 9.78 -2.33
CA PHE A 189 14.46 10.24 -1.54
C PHE A 189 14.90 11.30 -0.52
N ASP A 190 13.93 12.06 -0.01
CA ASP A 190 14.14 13.05 1.05
C ASP A 190 14.14 12.35 2.42
N PRO A 191 15.27 12.32 3.15
CA PRO A 191 15.33 11.71 4.46
C PRO A 191 14.32 12.32 5.43
N GLN A 192 14.01 13.61 5.38
CA GLN A 192 13.08 14.25 6.34
C GLN A 192 11.64 13.72 6.22
N LEU A 193 11.27 13.21 5.05
CA LEU A 193 9.94 12.65 4.78
C LEU A 193 9.93 11.12 4.83
N ALA A 194 11.11 10.50 4.90
CA ALA A 194 11.25 9.07 4.69
C ALA A 194 10.69 8.23 5.84
N PRO A 195 9.96 7.14 5.54
CA PRO A 195 9.58 6.16 6.55
C PRO A 195 10.83 5.44 7.10
N PRO A 196 10.73 4.85 8.31
CA PRO A 196 11.85 4.15 8.95
C PRO A 196 12.53 3.11 8.05
N GLU A 197 11.76 2.40 7.23
CA GLU A 197 12.23 1.35 6.34
C GLU A 197 13.12 1.90 5.24
N ALA A 198 12.78 3.05 4.65
CA ALA A 198 13.60 3.70 3.62
C ALA A 198 14.90 4.25 4.21
N LEU A 199 14.85 4.82 5.42
CA LEU A 199 16.05 5.36 6.07
C LEU A 199 17.12 4.31 6.31
N ARG A 200 16.73 3.08 6.64
CA ARG A 200 17.68 1.96 6.86
C ARG A 200 18.47 1.58 5.61
N ALA A 201 18.05 2.01 4.42
CA ALA A 201 18.81 1.82 3.19
C ALA A 201 20.04 2.73 3.10
N LEU A 202 20.09 3.81 3.89
CA LEU A 202 21.21 4.75 3.88
C LEU A 202 22.40 4.21 4.71
N PRO A 203 23.64 4.56 4.34
CA PRO A 203 24.81 4.24 5.13
C PRO A 203 24.68 4.79 6.56
N ASN A 204 25.15 4.01 7.55
CA ASN A 204 25.14 4.35 8.97
C ASN A 204 23.75 4.54 9.61
N MET A 205 22.64 4.21 8.94
CA MET A 205 21.29 4.27 9.52
C MET A 205 20.89 2.95 10.19
N ASN A 206 21.50 2.66 11.34
CA ASN A 206 21.06 1.55 12.20
C ASN A 206 19.73 1.88 12.92
N ALA A 207 19.15 0.90 13.62
CA ALA A 207 17.87 1.08 14.31
C ALA A 207 17.86 2.28 15.30
N GLN A 208 18.97 2.53 15.99
CA GLN A 208 19.10 3.63 16.94
C GLN A 208 19.13 4.99 16.24
N ASN A 209 19.91 5.12 15.17
CA ASN A 209 20.03 6.36 14.40
C ASN A 209 18.71 6.70 13.69
N VAL A 210 18.02 5.70 13.16
CA VAL A 210 16.68 5.86 12.58
C VAL A 210 15.68 6.33 13.64
N ALA A 211 15.65 5.68 14.81
CA ALA A 211 14.75 6.07 15.90
C ALA A 211 15.03 7.50 16.39
N ALA A 212 16.30 7.87 16.56
CA ALA A 212 16.70 9.22 16.96
C ALA A 212 16.28 10.28 15.94
N LEU A 213 16.47 9.99 14.65
CA LEU A 213 16.07 10.91 13.57
C LEU A 213 14.54 11.06 13.52
N VAL A 214 13.78 9.98 13.60
CA VAL A 214 12.31 10.04 13.62
C VAL A 214 11.80 10.79 14.86
N ALA A 215 12.37 10.54 16.04
CA ALA A 215 12.02 11.26 17.25
C ALA A 215 12.28 12.77 17.12
N SER A 216 13.41 13.15 16.52
CA SER A 216 13.75 14.55 16.27
C SER A 216 12.76 15.25 15.33
N ARG A 217 12.26 14.56 14.30
CA ARG A 217 11.23 15.11 13.38
C ARG A 217 9.88 15.28 14.05
N ASN A 218 9.51 14.34 14.92
CA ASN A 218 8.23 14.40 15.63
C ASN A 218 8.22 15.51 16.69
N ALA A 219 9.39 15.85 17.24
CA ALA A 219 9.55 16.95 18.19
C ALA A 219 9.56 18.34 17.51
N GLN A 220 9.78 18.41 16.20
CA GLN A 220 9.76 19.69 15.48
C GLN A 220 8.34 20.23 15.38
N PRO A 221 8.14 21.54 15.68
CA PRO A 221 6.83 22.17 15.55
C PRO A 221 6.35 22.09 14.11
N ALA A 222 5.03 21.98 13.93
CA ALA A 222 4.44 22.03 12.60
C ALA A 222 4.72 23.40 11.96
N VAL A 223 5.33 23.38 10.79
CA VAL A 223 5.55 24.55 9.95
C VAL A 223 4.64 24.41 8.74
N ALA A 224 3.90 25.47 8.43
CA ALA A 224 3.05 25.48 7.24
C ALA A 224 3.92 25.29 6.00
N ALA A 225 3.68 24.21 5.27
CA ALA A 225 4.30 23.95 3.99
C ALA A 225 3.47 24.58 2.87
N LEU A 226 4.15 25.02 1.81
CA LEU A 226 3.47 25.42 0.58
C LEU A 226 2.65 24.25 0.02
N PRO A 227 1.52 24.54 -0.67
CA PRO A 227 0.71 23.51 -1.31
C PRO A 227 1.56 22.59 -2.18
N PRO A 228 1.50 21.26 -2.00
CA PRO A 228 2.45 20.34 -2.60
C PRO A 228 2.08 19.95 -4.04
N ILE A 229 1.91 20.94 -4.92
CA ILE A 229 1.52 20.73 -6.32
C ILE A 229 2.51 19.81 -7.04
N GLY A 230 1.98 18.84 -7.79
CA GLY A 230 2.74 17.84 -8.55
C GLY A 230 3.29 16.68 -7.70
N ARG A 231 3.24 16.75 -6.37
CA ARG A 231 3.72 15.69 -5.48
C ARG A 231 2.67 14.61 -5.32
N ALA A 232 3.16 13.38 -5.14
CA ALA A 232 2.33 12.23 -4.88
C ALA A 232 2.37 11.86 -3.38
N PHE A 233 1.26 11.32 -2.90
CA PHE A 233 1.06 10.92 -1.50
C PHE A 233 0.36 9.58 -1.44
N ALA A 234 0.88 8.67 -0.62
CA ALA A 234 0.19 7.45 -0.23
C ALA A 234 -0.67 7.72 1.00
N ILE A 235 -1.93 7.31 0.93
CA ILE A 235 -2.92 7.45 1.97
C ILE A 235 -3.37 6.04 2.33
N ARG A 236 -3.06 5.59 3.54
CA ARG A 236 -3.55 4.32 4.09
C ARG A 236 -4.65 4.61 5.10
N ILE A 237 -5.76 3.92 4.94
CA ILE A 237 -6.98 4.12 5.72
C ILE A 237 -7.35 2.77 6.34
N ASP A 238 -7.33 2.71 7.66
CA ASP A 238 -7.83 1.58 8.44
C ASP A 238 -9.18 1.95 9.02
N ILE A 239 -10.26 1.30 8.57
CA ILE A 239 -11.64 1.61 8.96
C ILE A 239 -12.10 0.59 10.00
N GLU A 240 -12.46 1.06 11.19
CA GLU A 240 -12.93 0.19 12.27
C GLU A 240 -14.41 -0.17 12.05
N ARG A 241 -14.72 -1.46 11.87
CA ARG A 241 -16.08 -1.98 11.78
C ARG A 241 -16.34 -3.03 12.86
N PRO A 242 -17.62 -3.29 13.22
CA PRO A 242 -17.96 -4.39 14.13
C PRO A 242 -17.49 -5.78 13.65
N THR A 243 -17.34 -5.93 12.33
CA THR A 243 -16.91 -7.18 11.67
C THR A 243 -15.40 -7.33 11.55
N GLY A 244 -14.61 -6.30 11.88
CA GLY A 244 -13.16 -6.27 11.75
C GLY A 244 -12.65 -4.93 11.22
N VAL A 245 -11.34 -4.84 10.99
CA VAL A 245 -10.73 -3.66 10.36
C VAL A 245 -10.70 -3.88 8.85
N GLN A 246 -11.18 -2.89 8.10
CA GLN A 246 -11.09 -2.87 6.64
C GLN A 246 -9.97 -1.91 6.21
N HIS A 247 -9.18 -2.30 5.22
CA HIS A 247 -8.03 -1.52 4.78
C HIS A 247 -8.25 -0.98 3.35
N ARG A 248 -7.88 0.29 3.15
CA ARG A 248 -7.84 0.94 1.84
C ARG A 248 -6.50 1.66 1.68
N ASP A 249 -5.84 1.42 0.56
CA ASP A 249 -4.61 2.10 0.16
C ASP A 249 -4.89 2.93 -1.11
N ALA A 250 -4.73 4.24 -1.02
CA ALA A 250 -4.84 5.16 -2.14
C ALA A 250 -3.51 5.87 -2.39
N VAL A 251 -3.21 6.16 -3.66
CA VAL A 251 -2.11 7.07 -4.01
C VAL A 251 -2.68 8.20 -4.84
N VAL A 252 -2.46 9.43 -4.40
CA VAL A 252 -2.94 10.63 -5.07
C VAL A 252 -1.79 11.51 -5.50
N ARG A 253 -1.95 12.24 -6.60
CA ARG A 253 -1.05 13.33 -7.01
C ARG A 253 -1.81 14.64 -6.94
N VAL A 254 -1.33 15.59 -6.15
CA VAL A 254 -1.93 16.92 -6.03
C VAL A 254 -1.66 17.70 -7.32
N THR A 255 -2.65 18.42 -7.82
CA THR A 255 -2.53 19.23 -9.04
C THR A 255 -2.90 20.70 -8.75
N ASP A 256 -2.56 21.57 -9.67
CA ASP A 256 -2.99 22.98 -9.71
C ASP A 256 -4.31 23.18 -10.48
N HIS A 257 -4.97 22.11 -10.93
CA HIS A 257 -6.20 22.19 -11.69
C HIS A 257 -7.40 22.50 -10.78
N PRO A 258 -8.15 23.59 -11.02
CA PRO A 258 -9.20 24.05 -10.11
C PRO A 258 -10.40 23.11 -9.99
N GLN A 259 -10.67 22.29 -11.01
CA GLN A 259 -11.77 21.31 -11.01
C GLN A 259 -11.33 19.91 -10.62
N GLN A 260 -10.02 19.66 -10.55
CA GLN A 260 -9.46 18.34 -10.27
C GLN A 260 -8.19 18.50 -9.45
N ILE A 261 -8.34 18.95 -8.21
CA ILE A 261 -7.23 19.30 -7.31
C ILE A 261 -6.29 18.11 -6.99
N PHE A 262 -6.67 16.89 -7.35
CA PHE A 262 -5.80 15.71 -7.34
C PHE A 262 -6.18 14.69 -8.42
N TRP A 263 -5.20 13.88 -8.83
CA TRP A 263 -5.40 12.66 -9.60
C TRP A 263 -5.25 11.43 -8.71
N LEU A 264 -6.15 10.47 -8.84
CA LEU A 264 -6.01 9.16 -8.21
C LEU A 264 -5.12 8.28 -9.08
N LEU A 265 -3.94 7.91 -8.57
CA LEU A 265 -2.95 7.10 -9.28
C LEU A 265 -3.12 5.60 -9.00
N SER A 266 -3.59 5.25 -7.81
CA SER A 266 -3.85 3.87 -7.39
C SER A 266 -4.92 3.85 -6.32
N TRP A 267 -5.77 2.82 -6.36
CA TRP A 267 -6.75 2.48 -5.33
C TRP A 267 -6.75 0.98 -5.13
N LYS A 268 -6.56 0.52 -3.90
CA LYS A 268 -6.44 -0.91 -3.58
C LYS A 268 -7.13 -1.25 -2.27
N ASP A 269 -7.72 -2.43 -2.28
CA ASP A 269 -8.18 -3.12 -1.09
C ASP A 269 -7.07 -4.08 -0.65
N ARG A 270 -6.73 -4.06 0.64
CA ARG A 270 -5.61 -4.83 1.20
C ARG A 270 -6.10 -6.00 2.05
#